data_AF-A0A6M0QV08-F1
#
_entry.id   AF-A0A6M0QV08-F1
#
_cell.length_a   1.000
_cell.length_b   1.000
_cell.length_c   1.000
_cell.angle_alpha   90.00
_cell.angle_beta   90.00
_cell.angle_gamma   90.00
#
_symmetry.space_group_name_H-M   'P 1'
#
loop_
_entity.id
_entity.type
_entity.pdbx_description
1 polymer ?
#
loop_
_entity_poly.entity_id
_entity_poly.type
_entity_poly.pdbx_seq_one_letter_code
_entity_poly.pdbx_strand_id
1 'polypeptide(L)' 'LGTPAGTTRGFGEAEFRQIADWIVEVVDGLAQHGEDGNAAVEAAVRTKVEALCQKFPIYPTL' A
#
# COMPACT_ATOMS: atom_id res chain seq x y z
N LEU A 1 0.93 -7.84 10.23
CA LEU A 1 -0.04 -6.95 9.55
C LEU A 1 -1.17 -6.66 10.53
N GLY A 2 -1.52 -5.39 10.79
CA GLY A 2 -2.57 -5.03 11.73
C GLY A 2 -3.40 -3.86 11.22
N THR A 3 -4.70 -3.87 11.50
CA THR A 3 -5.66 -2.85 11.05
C THR A 3 -5.77 -1.58 11.90
N PRO A 4 -5.38 -1.51 13.20
CA PRO A 4 -5.66 -0.34 14.04
C PRO A 4 -5.18 1.01 13.48
N ALA A 5 -3.99 1.03 12.87
CA ALA A 5 -3.44 2.25 12.26
C ALA A 5 -4.27 2.72 11.06
N GLY A 6 -4.75 1.79 10.22
CA GLY A 6 -5.58 2.12 9.07
C GLY A 6 -7.01 2.51 9.48
N THR A 7 -7.62 1.78 10.40
CA THR A 7 -9.00 2.05 10.85
C THR A 7 -9.09 3.38 11.60
N THR A 8 -8.07 3.75 12.39
CA THR A 8 -8.01 5.07 13.06
C THR A 8 -7.89 6.22 12.06
N ARG A 9 -7.28 5.97 10.89
CA ARG A 9 -7.17 6.94 9.79
C ARG A 9 -8.42 7.04 8.92
N GLY A 10 -9.37 6.12 9.07
CA GLY A 10 -10.60 6.08 8.29
C GLY A 10 -10.61 5.05 7.14
N PHE A 11 -9.64 4.14 7.07
CA PHE A 11 -9.69 3.05 6.09
C PHE A 11 -10.85 2.11 6.39
N GLY A 12 -11.65 1.80 5.36
CA GLY A 12 -12.69 0.78 5.39
C GLY A 12 -12.25 -0.51 4.70
N GLU A 13 -13.20 -1.42 4.52
CA GLU A 13 -12.90 -2.72 3.91
C GLU A 13 -12.41 -2.61 2.46
N ALA A 14 -12.87 -1.61 1.71
CA ALA A 14 -12.45 -1.39 0.33
C ALA A 14 -10.95 -1.05 0.26
N GLU A 15 -10.48 -0.16 1.14
CA GLU A 15 -9.07 0.20 1.24
C GLU A 15 -8.23 -1.00 1.68
N PHE A 16 -8.71 -1.82 2.63
CA PHE A 16 -7.97 -3.00 3.05
C PHE A 16 -7.90 -4.10 1.99
N ARG A 17 -8.96 -4.28 1.17
CA ARG A 17 -8.90 -5.17 -0.01
C ARG A 17 -7.85 -4.68 -0.99
N GLN A 18 -7.86 -3.38 -1.30
CA GLN A 18 -6.88 -2.79 -2.21
C GLN A 18 -5.44 -2.92 -1.70
N ILE A 19 -5.22 -2.74 -0.38
CA ILE A 19 -3.92 -2.95 0.25
C ILE A 19 -3.48 -4.41 0.14
N ALA A 20 -4.40 -5.37 0.31
CA ALA A 20 -4.09 -6.79 0.13
C ALA A 20 -3.64 -7.09 -1.31
N ASP A 21 -4.33 -6.53 -2.31
CA ASP A 21 -3.94 -6.70 -3.72
C ASP A 21 -2.53 -6.16 -3.99
N TRP A 22 -2.17 -5.01 -3.40
CA TRP A 22 -0.82 -4.45 -3.54
C TRP A 22 0.25 -5.25 -2.82
N ILE A 23 -0.07 -5.84 -1.66
CA ILE A 23 0.85 -6.76 -0.97
C ILE A 23 1.15 -7.95 -1.88
N VAL A 24 0.13 -8.53 -2.52
CA VAL A 24 0.30 -9.62 -3.48
C VAL A 24 1.13 -9.17 -4.68
N GLU A 25 0.85 -8.00 -5.27
CA GLU A 25 1.59 -7.45 -6.40
C GLU A 25 3.11 -7.37 -6.13
N VAL A 26 3.50 -6.88 -4.94
CA VAL A 26 4.92 -6.78 -4.55
C VAL A 26 5.55 -8.15 -4.30
N VAL A 27 4.85 -9.04 -3.59
CA VAL A 27 5.37 -10.38 -3.24
C VAL A 27 5.50 -11.27 -4.49
N ASP A 28 4.52 -11.22 -5.39
CA ASP A 28 4.56 -11.94 -6.66
C ASP A 28 5.64 -11.40 -7.58
N GLY A 29 5.80 -10.07 -7.65
CA GLY A 29 6.88 -9.43 -8.40
C GLY A 29 8.26 -9.86 -7.87
N LEU A 30 8.43 -9.90 -6.55
CA LEU A 30 9.66 -10.39 -5.91
C LEU A 30 9.92 -11.86 -6.25
N ALA A 31 8.90 -12.71 -6.18
CA ALA A 31 9.02 -14.13 -6.51
C ALA A 31 9.39 -14.38 -7.98
N GLN A 32 8.92 -13.53 -8.90
CA GLN A 32 9.16 -13.67 -10.34
C GLN A 32 10.48 -13.06 -10.81
N HIS A 33 10.90 -11.95 -10.20
CA HIS A 33 12.02 -11.14 -10.71
C HIS A 33 13.25 -11.17 -9.79
N GLY A 34 13.14 -11.73 -8.58
CA GLY A 34 14.19 -11.67 -7.56
C GLY A 34 14.33 -10.27 -6.95
N GLU A 35 15.17 -10.14 -5.91
CA GLU A 35 15.35 -8.88 -5.18
C GLU A 35 15.77 -7.71 -6.08
N ASP A 36 16.67 -7.95 -7.04
CA ASP A 36 17.19 -6.90 -7.92
C ASP A 36 16.20 -6.49 -9.05
N GLY A 37 15.17 -7.30 -9.30
CA GLY A 37 14.25 -7.12 -10.43
C GLY A 37 12.91 -6.47 -10.08
N ASN A 38 12.63 -6.23 -8.80
CA ASN A 38 11.30 -5.81 -8.34
C ASN A 38 11.11 -4.28 -8.18
N ALA A 39 12.17 -3.50 -8.34
CA ALA A 39 12.17 -2.06 -8.03
C ALA A 39 11.09 -1.26 -8.76
N ALA A 40 10.74 -1.64 -10.00
CA ALA A 40 9.69 -0.97 -10.76
C ALA A 40 8.29 -1.22 -10.19
N VAL A 41 8.01 -2.46 -9.75
CA VAL A 41 6.74 -2.84 -9.11
C VAL A 41 6.61 -2.13 -7.78
N GLU A 42 7.68 -2.11 -6.97
CA GLU A 42 7.70 -1.41 -5.69
C GLU A 42 7.48 0.09 -5.85
N ALA A 43 8.11 0.72 -6.85
CA ALA A 43 7.90 2.14 -7.15
C ALA A 43 6.45 2.43 -7.55
N ALA A 44 5.85 1.59 -8.39
CA ALA A 44 4.46 1.74 -8.80
C ALA A 44 3.49 1.58 -7.61
N VAL A 45 3.66 0.53 -6.81
CA VAL A 45 2.84 0.28 -5.61
C VAL A 45 3.02 1.41 -4.59
N ARG A 46 4.23 1.91 -4.39
CA ARG A 46 4.49 3.07 -3.51
C ARG A 46 3.68 4.29 -3.94
N THR A 47 3.66 4.64 -5.22
CA THR A 47 2.85 5.77 -5.71
C THR A 47 1.35 5.56 -5.44
N LYS A 48 0.83 4.33 -5.63
CA LYS A 48 -0.57 4.00 -5.31
C LYS A 48 -0.86 4.14 -3.81
N VAL A 49 0.04 3.68 -2.94
CA VAL A 49 -0.06 3.80 -1.48
C VAL A 49 -0.02 5.25 -1.02
N GLU A 50 0.88 6.06 -1.58
CA GLU A 50 0.96 7.50 -1.31
C GLU A 50 -0.36 8.20 -1.66
N ALA A 51 -0.92 7.91 -2.84
CA ALA A 51 -2.21 8.45 -3.27
C ALA A 51 -3.38 8.03 -2.36
N LEU A 52 -3.38 6.79 -1.86
CA LEU A 52 -4.37 6.37 -0.85
C LEU A 52 -4.17 7.13 0.47
N CYS A 53 -2.94 7.24 0.95
CA CYS A 53 -2.65 7.92 2.21
C CYS A 53 -3.04 9.41 2.18
N GLN A 54 -2.91 10.07 1.03
CA GLN A 54 -3.32 11.47 0.85
C GLN A 54 -4.83 11.67 1.00
N LYS A 55 -5.65 10.65 0.71
CA LYS A 55 -7.11 10.70 0.92
C LYS A 55 -7.50 10.62 2.40
N PHE A 56 -6.60 10.12 3.24
CA PHE A 56 -6.79 9.90 4.68
C PHE A 56 -5.60 10.48 5.48
N PRO A 57 -5.47 11.82 5.50
CA PRO A 57 -4.35 12.49 6.15
C PRO A 57 -4.39 12.27 7.67
N ILE A 58 -3.24 11.93 8.25
CA ILE A 58 -3.10 11.77 9.71
C ILE A 58 -3.11 13.15 10.41
N TYR A 59 -2.54 14.15 9.74
CA TYR A 59 -2.41 15.51 10.26
C TYR A 59 -2.94 16.52 9.22
N PRO A 60 -4.26 16.75 9.16
CA PRO A 60 -4.85 17.63 8.15
C PRO A 60 -4.53 19.12 8.34
N THR A 61 -3.95 19.51 9.48
CA THR A 61 -3.70 20.90 9.88
C THR A 61 -2.23 21.22 10.11
N LEU A 62 -1.31 20.33 9.72
CA LEU A 62 0.14 20.51 9.79
C LEU A 62 0.71 20.80 8.40
#